data_AF-A0A4D4KCM8-F1
#
_entry.id   AF-A0A4D4KCM8-F1
#
_cell.length_a   1.000
_cell.length_b   1.000
_cell.length_c   1.000
_cell.angle_alpha   90.00
_cell.angle_beta   90.00
_cell.angle_gamma   90.00
#
_symmetry.space_group_name_H-M   'P 1'
#
loop_
_entity.id
_entity.type
_entity.pdbx_description
1 polymer ?
#
loop_
_entity_poly.entity_id
_entity_poly.type
_entity_poly.pdbx_seq_one_letter_code
_entity_poly.pdbx_strand_id
1 'polypeptide(L)' 'MRLWCEWGVVGAGWVRLWCEWGVVGAGWVRLWCEWGVVGAGWVRLWCEWGVVGAGWVRLWCEWGVVEAGSVRP' A
#
# COMPACT_ATOMS: atom_id res chain seq x y z
N MET A 1 -5.22 -13.17 -2.27
CA MET A 1 -5.55 -13.27 -0.82
C MET A 1 -6.31 -12.03 -0.40
N ARG A 2 -7.37 -12.12 0.40
CA ARG A 2 -8.03 -10.97 1.05
C ARG A 2 -7.90 -11.19 2.56
N LEU A 3 -7.26 -10.27 3.24
CA LEU A 3 -6.96 -10.37 4.67
C LEU A 3 -7.52 -9.14 5.39
N TRP A 4 -8.10 -9.37 6.56
CA TRP A 4 -8.62 -8.37 7.49
C TRP A 4 -7.91 -8.56 8.82
N CYS A 5 -7.15 -7.58 9.26
CA CYS A 5 -6.39 -7.63 10.51
C CYS A 5 -6.27 -6.21 11.07
N GLU A 6 -6.18 -6.01 12.38
CA GLU A 6 -5.81 -4.71 12.94
C GLU A 6 -4.37 -4.34 12.55
N TRP A 7 -3.48 -5.33 12.61
CA TRP A 7 -2.09 -5.27 12.16
C TRP A 7 -1.75 -6.41 11.22
N GLY A 8 -1.05 -6.13 10.11
CA GLY A 8 -0.65 -7.16 9.17
C GLY A 8 0.63 -6.86 8.41
N VAL A 9 1.50 -7.86 8.28
CA VAL A 9 2.66 -7.85 7.38
C VAL A 9 2.45 -8.93 6.32
N VAL A 10 2.45 -8.56 5.04
CA VAL A 10 2.16 -9.51 3.95
C VAL A 10 3.15 -9.38 2.81
N GLY A 11 3.70 -10.53 2.42
CA GLY A 11 4.58 -10.70 1.26
C GLY A 11 4.01 -11.70 0.25
N ALA A 12 3.68 -11.28 -0.97
CA ALA A 12 3.22 -12.20 -2.02
C ALA A 12 3.38 -11.60 -3.44
N GLY A 13 3.12 -12.37 -4.50
CA GLY A 13 3.06 -11.81 -5.85
C GLY A 13 1.94 -10.77 -6.03
N TRP A 14 0.78 -11.02 -5.41
CA TRP A 14 -0.41 -10.16 -5.44
C TRP A 14 -1.08 -10.09 -4.06
N VAL A 15 -1.24 -8.88 -3.51
CA VAL A 15 -1.81 -8.66 -2.17
C VAL A 15 -3.03 -7.75 -2.24
N ARG A 16 -4.09 -8.14 -1.51
CA ARG A 16 -5.22 -7.27 -1.20
C ARG A 16 -5.51 -7.32 0.30
N LEU A 17 -5.39 -6.18 0.96
CA LEU A 17 -5.42 -6.12 2.43
C LEU A 17 -6.30 -4.96 2.91
N TRP A 18 -7.00 -5.21 4.01
CA TRP A 18 -7.74 -4.22 4.78
C TRP A 18 -7.26 -4.29 6.23
N CYS A 19 -6.76 -3.19 6.79
CA CYS A 19 -6.27 -3.14 8.17
C CYS A 19 -6.28 -1.74 8.75
N GLU A 20 -6.11 -1.55 10.05
CA GLU A 20 -5.81 -0.21 10.58
C GLU A 20 -4.36 0.14 10.27
N TRP A 21 -3.44 -0.79 10.53
CA TRP A 21 -2.01 -0.66 10.26
C TRP A 21 -1.47 -1.82 9.41
N GLY A 22 -0.77 -1.48 8.33
CA GLY A 22 -0.31 -2.49 7.37
C GLY A 22 1.06 -2.21 6.78
N VAL A 23 1.93 -3.22 6.74
CA VAL A 23 3.17 -3.19 5.96
C VAL A 23 3.10 -4.26 4.88
N VAL A 24 3.19 -3.87 3.61
CA VAL A 24 2.98 -4.80 2.49
C VAL A 24 4.13 -4.74 1.48
N GLY A 25 4.65 -5.90 1.11
CA GLY A 25 5.64 -6.08 0.04
C GLY A 25 5.12 -7.01 -1.05
N ALA A 26 4.97 -6.56 -2.30
CA ALA A 26 4.50 -7.44 -3.37
C ALA A 26 4.91 -7.03 -4.78
N GLY A 27 4.66 -7.86 -5.79
CA GLY A 27 4.67 -7.39 -7.18
C GLY A 27 3.55 -6.38 -7.45
N TRP A 28 2.36 -6.69 -6.92
CA TRP A 28 1.16 -5.85 -6.99
C TRP A 28 0.44 -5.76 -5.65
N VAL A 29 0.14 -4.55 -5.20
CA VAL A 29 -0.55 -4.29 -3.91
C VAL A 29 -1.82 -3.47 -4.12
N ARG A 30 -2.88 -3.90 -3.44
CA ARG A 30 -4.05 -3.07 -3.17
C ARG A 30 -4.34 -3.04 -1.67
N LEU A 31 -4.04 -1.92 -1.03
CA LEU A 31 -4.15 -1.76 0.42
C LEU A 31 -5.20 -0.70 0.76
N TRP A 32 -6.04 -1.00 1.75
CA TRP A 32 -6.89 -0.06 2.44
C TRP A 32 -6.54 -0.06 3.92
N CYS A 33 -6.14 1.09 4.47
CA CYS A 33 -5.80 1.19 5.89
C CYS A 33 -5.90 2.59 6.47
N GLU A 34 -5.78 2.78 7.78
CA GLU A 34 -5.57 4.12 8.34
C GLU A 34 -4.10 4.53 8.15
N TRP A 35 -3.19 3.61 8.45
CA TRP A 35 -1.75 3.79 8.29
C TRP A 35 -1.13 2.64 7.49
N GLY A 36 -0.39 2.98 6.42
CA GLY A 36 0.14 1.98 5.48
C GLY A 36 1.55 2.25 5.02
N VAL A 37 2.41 1.22 5.04
CA VAL A 37 3.71 1.23 4.38
C VAL A 37 3.72 0.17 3.29
N VAL A 38 3.98 0.56 2.05
CA VAL A 38 3.90 -0.36 0.90
C VAL A 38 5.13 -0.28 0.00
N GLY A 39 5.71 -1.44 -0.29
CA GLY A 39 6.74 -1.61 -1.31
C GLY A 39 6.28 -2.53 -2.43
N ALA A 40 6.22 -2.06 -3.69
CA ALA A 40 5.85 -2.95 -4.80
C ALA A 40 6.32 -2.50 -6.19
N GLY A 41 6.12 -3.34 -7.21
CA GLY A 41 6.21 -2.88 -8.60
C GLY A 41 5.05 -1.94 -8.94
N TRP A 42 3.84 -2.30 -8.49
CA TRP A 42 2.61 -1.53 -8.66
C TRP A 42 1.82 -1.45 -7.36
N VAL A 43 1.44 -0.24 -6.95
CA VAL A 43 0.68 0.02 -5.71
C VAL A 43 -0.59 0.78 -5.98
N ARG A 44 -1.69 0.32 -5.37
CA ARG A 44 -2.91 1.09 -5.17
C ARG A 44 -3.22 1.17 -3.68
N LEU A 45 -3.03 2.35 -3.10
CA LEU A 45 -3.22 2.59 -1.67
C LEU A 45 -4.40 3.53 -1.43
N TRP A 46 -5.21 3.21 -0.43
CA TRP A 46 -6.15 4.13 0.19
C TRP A 46 -5.87 4.16 1.70
N CYS A 47 -5.53 5.32 2.24
CA CYS A 47 -5.34 5.45 3.68
C CYS A 47 -5.46 6.88 4.20
N GLU A 48 -5.40 7.10 5.51
CA GLU A 48 -5.23 8.45 6.06
C GLU A 48 -3.76 8.88 5.96
N TRP A 49 -2.85 7.96 6.30
CA TRP A 49 -1.40 8.15 6.26
C TRP A 49 -0.69 7.01 5.52
N GLY A 50 0.09 7.35 4.50
CA GLY A 50 0.72 6.35 3.63
C GLY A 50 2.18 6.64 3.28
N VAL A 51 3.04 5.63 3.37
CA VAL A 51 4.40 5.64 2.81
C VAL A 51 4.50 4.59 1.73
N VAL A 52 4.84 4.98 0.50
CA VAL A 52 4.87 4.07 -0.65
C VAL A 52 6.15 4.16 -1.45
N GLY A 53 6.79 3.02 -1.68
CA GLY A 53 7.91 2.85 -2.60
C GLY A 53 7.52 1.93 -3.75
N ALA A 54 7.36 2.45 -4.97
CA ALA A 54 7.04 1.60 -6.13
C ALA A 54 7.37 2.20 -7.51
N GLY A 55 7.51 1.34 -8.51
CA GLY A 55 7.65 1.79 -9.90
C GLY A 55 6.44 2.57 -10.40
N TRP A 56 5.24 2.13 -10.00
CA TRP A 56 3.97 2.78 -10.29
C TRP A 56 3.10 2.88 -9.04
N VAL A 57 2.62 4.09 -8.74
CA VAL A 57 1.79 4.36 -7.56
C VAL A 57 0.49 5.05 -7.95
N ARG A 58 -0.60 4.57 -7.37
CA ARG A 58 -1.87 5.30 -7.26
C ARG A 58 -2.26 5.39 -5.80
N LEU A 59 -2.29 6.62 -5.29
CA LEU A 59 -2.41 6.90 -3.87
C LEU A 59 -3.64 7.75 -3.62
N TRP A 60 -4.46 7.37 -2.64
CA TRP A 60 -5.50 8.23 -2.09
C TRP A 60 -5.31 8.31 -0.58
N CYS A 61 -4.69 9.40 -0.12
CA CYS A 61 -4.55 9.67 1.31
C CYS A 61 -4.72 11.13 1.66
N GLU A 62 -4.97 11.38 2.95
CA GLU A 62 -4.89 12.72 3.52
C GLU A 62 -3.43 13.18 3.63
N TRP A 63 -2.54 12.26 4.03
CA TRP A 63 -1.11 12.51 4.16
C TRP A 63 -0.30 11.34 3.59
N GLY A 64 0.78 11.63 2.89
CA GLY A 64 1.66 10.55 2.46
C GLY A 64 2.96 10.98 1.83
N VAL A 65 3.91 10.04 1.85
CA VAL A 65 5.21 10.13 1.20
C VAL A 65 5.25 9.07 0.11
N VAL A 66 5.54 9.51 -1.12
CA VAL A 66 5.62 8.61 -2.27
C VAL A 66 7.00 8.71 -2.88
N GLU A 67 7.69 7.59 -2.92
CA GLU A 67 8.92 7.40 -3.67
C GLU A 67 8.60 6.52 -4.87
N ALA A 68 8.44 7.13 -6.04
CA ALA A 68 8.10 6.40 -7.25
C ALA A 68 8.75 7.00 -8.50
N GLY A 69 9.12 6.13 -9.43
CA GLY A 69 9.63 6.54 -10.76
C GLY A 69 8.57 7.21 -11.63
N SER A 70 7.29 7.05 -11.32
CA SER A 70 6.17 7.76 -11.94
C SER A 70 4.99 7.87 -10.96
N VAL A 71 4.66 9.10 -10.54
CA VAL A 71 3.48 9.39 -9.70
C VAL A 71 2.41 10.02 -10.59
N ARG A 72 1.20 9.45 -10.58
CA ARG A 72 0.01 10.08 -11.15
C ARG A 72 -0.94 10.46 -10.01
N PRO A 73 -1.34 11.74 -9.87
CA PRO A 73 -2.35 12.16 -8.91
C PRO A 73 -3.73 11.56 -9.24
#